data_AF-A0A2V9R0R3-F1
#
_entry.id   AF-A0A2V9R0R3-F1
#
_cell.length_a   1.000
_cell.length_b   1.000
_cell.length_c   1.000
_cell.angle_alpha   90.00
_cell.angle_beta   90.00
_cell.angle_gamma   90.00
#
_symmetry.space_group_name_H-M   'P 1'
#
loop_
_entity.id
_entity.type
_entity.pdbx_description
1 polymer ?
#
loop_
_entity_poly.entity_id
_entity_poly.type
_entity_poly.pdbx_seq_one_letter_code
_entity_poly.pdbx_strand_id
1 'polypeptide(L)' 'AFGIPVHVGNSWFEINLNLAASLPEVKYAEFSDLAWNSLLKTPYRYENGFIVLNTTPGHGLRLKD' A
#
# COMPACT_ATOMS: atom_id res chain seq x y z
N ALA A 1 -11.95 -17.65 -3.39
CA ALA A 1 -12.81 -18.55 -4.20
C ALA A 1 -12.06 -19.77 -4.79
N PHE A 2 -10.77 -19.68 -5.17
CA PHE A 2 -10.03 -20.78 -5.82
C PHE A 2 -8.69 -21.15 -5.18
N GLY A 3 -8.35 -20.56 -4.01
CA GLY A 3 -7.07 -20.82 -3.35
C GLY A 3 -5.84 -20.35 -4.12
N ILE A 4 -6.02 -19.50 -5.13
CA ILE A 4 -4.94 -18.98 -5.97
C ILE A 4 -4.22 -17.85 -5.22
N PRO A 5 -2.90 -17.93 -5.01
CA PRO A 5 -2.13 -16.82 -4.44
C PRO A 5 -2.21 -15.57 -5.33
N VAL A 6 -2.34 -14.41 -4.72
CA VAL A 6 -2.37 -13.13 -5.44
C VAL A 6 -1.22 -12.25 -4.97
N HIS A 7 -0.59 -11.60 -5.93
CA HIS A 7 0.39 -10.54 -5.69
C HIS A 7 -0.18 -9.23 -6.19
N VAL A 8 -0.04 -8.17 -5.39
CA VAL A 8 -0.47 -6.83 -5.78
C VAL A 8 0.76 -6.08 -6.30
N GLY A 9 0.75 -5.75 -7.59
CA GLY A 9 1.81 -4.96 -8.21
C GLY A 9 1.74 -3.47 -7.87
N ASN A 10 2.64 -2.67 -8.44
CA ASN A 10 2.71 -1.24 -8.22
C ASN A 10 1.38 -0.54 -8.55
N SER A 11 1.11 0.50 -7.77
CA SER A 11 0.02 1.44 -7.99
C SER A 11 0.48 2.84 -7.61
N TRP A 12 -0.23 3.86 -8.09
CA TRP A 12 0.00 5.23 -7.64
C TRP A 12 -0.05 5.32 -6.11
N PHE A 13 1.01 5.88 -5.52
CA PHE A 13 1.13 6.09 -4.07
C PHE A 13 0.89 4.83 -3.23
N GLU A 14 1.10 3.66 -3.84
CA GLU A 14 0.86 2.35 -3.22
C GLU A 14 -0.55 2.17 -2.66
N ILE A 15 -1.56 2.87 -3.21
CA ILE A 15 -2.95 2.82 -2.76
C ILE A 15 -3.52 1.39 -2.70
N ASN A 16 -3.05 0.48 -3.57
CA ASN A 16 -3.47 -0.92 -3.60
C ASN A 16 -3.02 -1.72 -2.36
N LEU A 17 -2.19 -1.17 -1.47
CA LEU A 17 -1.83 -1.85 -0.23
C LEU A 17 -3.01 -2.01 0.73
N ASN A 18 -4.04 -1.15 0.65
CA ASN A 18 -5.29 -1.39 1.37
C ASN A 18 -6.00 -2.65 0.87
N LEU A 19 -5.96 -2.88 -0.46
CA LEU A 19 -6.50 -4.10 -1.06
C LEU A 19 -5.65 -5.30 -0.62
N ALA A 20 -4.33 -5.19 -0.67
CA ALA A 20 -3.41 -6.24 -0.23
C ALA A 20 -3.66 -6.65 1.23
N ALA A 21 -3.85 -5.69 2.14
CA ALA A 21 -4.14 -5.96 3.55
C ALA A 21 -5.54 -6.56 3.79
N SER A 22 -6.47 -6.38 2.85
CA SER A 22 -7.86 -6.86 2.98
C SER A 22 -8.07 -8.27 2.41
N LEU A 23 -7.17 -8.74 1.53
CA LEU A 23 -7.30 -10.03 0.86
C LEU A 23 -6.45 -11.12 1.54
N PRO A 24 -7.04 -12.19 2.10
CA PRO A 24 -6.29 -13.23 2.80
C PRO A 24 -5.30 -14.00 1.91
N GLU A 25 -5.57 -14.07 0.59
CA GLU A 25 -4.71 -14.69 -0.43
C GLU A 25 -3.48 -13.85 -0.81
N VAL A 26 -3.40 -12.59 -0.38
CA VAL A 26 -2.25 -11.73 -0.64
C VAL A 26 -1.23 -11.88 0.50
N LYS A 27 0.00 -12.22 0.14
CA LYS A 27 1.14 -12.33 1.09
C LYS A 27 2.23 -11.30 0.84
N TYR A 28 2.33 -10.82 -0.40
CA TYR A 28 3.35 -9.89 -0.82
C TYR A 28 2.70 -8.81 -1.71
N ALA A 29 3.21 -7.59 -1.60
CA ALA A 29 2.87 -6.48 -2.45
C ALA A 29 4.14 -5.78 -2.93
N GLU A 30 4.09 -5.20 -4.11
CA GLU A 30 5.20 -4.47 -4.70
C GLU A 30 5.32 -3.06 -4.09
N PHE A 31 6.54 -2.71 -3.66
CA PHE A 31 6.92 -1.38 -3.21
C PHE A 31 8.19 -0.96 -3.93
N SER A 32 8.17 0.19 -4.60
CA SER A 32 9.23 0.61 -5.53
C SER A 32 9.86 1.96 -5.18
N ASP A 33 9.49 2.53 -4.03
CA ASP A 33 9.97 3.83 -3.51
C ASP A 33 10.11 4.93 -4.58
N LEU A 34 9.05 5.12 -5.36
CA LEU A 34 9.08 6.07 -6.47
C LEU A 34 8.93 7.51 -5.96
N ALA A 35 9.46 8.46 -6.73
CA ALA A 35 9.48 9.89 -6.38
C ALA A 35 8.09 10.48 -6.08
N TRP A 36 7.02 9.88 -6.60
CA TRP A 36 5.63 10.25 -6.32
C TRP A 36 5.29 10.24 -4.81
N ASN A 37 5.94 9.40 -4.01
CA ASN A 37 5.72 9.33 -2.56
C ASN A 37 6.06 10.62 -1.83
N SER A 38 6.98 11.41 -2.40
CA SER A 38 7.33 12.73 -1.88
C SER A 38 6.19 13.76 -2.00
N LEU A 39 5.16 13.50 -2.82
CA LEU A 39 4.01 14.38 -2.96
C LEU A 39 2.99 14.20 -1.83
N LEU A 40 3.11 13.15 -1.03
CA LEU A 40 2.17 12.83 0.03
C LEU A 40 2.55 13.50 1.35
N LYS A 41 1.54 13.97 2.09
CA LYS A 41 1.69 14.49 3.45
C LYS A 41 2.04 13.39 4.44
N THR A 42 1.43 12.21 4.26
CA THR A 42 1.65 11.02 5.10
C THR A 42 1.62 9.78 4.20
N PRO A 43 2.75 9.39 3.59
CA PRO A 43 2.84 8.12 2.87
C PRO A 43 2.69 6.94 3.85
N TYR A 44 2.45 5.74 3.32
CA TYR A 44 2.56 4.53 4.13
C TYR A 44 3.99 4.36 4.64
N ARG A 45 4.15 3.74 5.81
CA ARG A 45 5.46 3.51 6.40
C ARG A 45 5.95 2.11 6.07
N TYR A 46 7.26 1.97 5.93
CA TYR A 46 7.91 0.68 5.79
C TYR A 46 8.77 0.42 7.02
N GLU A 47 8.48 -0.67 7.72
CA GLU A 47 9.09 -1.02 9.00
C GLU A 47 9.40 -2.52 9.01
N ASN A 48 10.69 -2.89 9.06
CA ASN A 48 11.15 -4.28 9.21
C ASN A 48 10.58 -5.29 8.18
N GLY A 49 10.46 -4.90 6.91
CA GLY A 49 9.90 -5.78 5.88
C GLY A 49 8.38 -5.70 5.73
N PHE A 50 7.71 -4.93 6.59
CA PHE A 50 6.26 -4.74 6.54
C PHE A 50 5.89 -3.34 6.12
N ILE A 51 4.70 -3.21 5.54
CA ILE A 51 4.11 -1.92 5.21
C ILE A 51 3.00 -1.64 6.22
N VAL A 52 3.08 -0.47 6.85
CA VAL A 52 2.12 0.01 7.85
C VAL A 52 1.19 1.01 7.21
N LEU A 53 -0.09 0.62 7.10
CA LEU A 53 -1.15 1.46 6.53
C LEU A 53 -1.52 2.61 7.48
N ASN A 54 -2.09 3.66 6.89
CA ASN A 54 -2.68 4.76 7.65
C ASN A 54 -4.04 4.33 8.22
N THR A 55 -4.37 4.77 9.44
CA THR A 55 -5.63 4.47 10.12
C THR A 55 -6.70 5.54 9.93
N THR A 56 -6.43 6.56 9.11
CA THR A 56 -7.37 7.64 8.80
C THR A 56 -8.38 7.22 7.72
N PRO A 57 -9.58 7.83 7.66
CA PRO A 57 -10.64 7.40 6.74
C PRO A 57 -10.25 7.35 5.26
N GLY A 58 -10.80 6.35 4.56
CA GLY A 58 -10.45 6.02 3.18
C GLY A 58 -9.14 5.25 3.11
N HIS A 59 -8.33 5.52 2.09
CA HIS A 59 -6.97 4.97 2.00
C HIS A 59 -5.95 5.74 2.86
N GLY A 60 -6.37 6.85 3.51
CA GLY A 60 -5.52 7.64 4.40
C GLY A 60 -4.35 8.40 3.76
N LEU A 61 -4.24 8.42 2.42
CA LEU A 61 -3.22 9.20 1.70
C LEU A 61 -3.77 10.58 1.34
N ARG A 62 -2.94 11.61 1.47
CA ARG A 62 -3.27 13.00 1.13
C ARG A 62 -2.07 13.66 0.47
N LEU A 63 -2.31 14.48 -0.55
CA LEU A 63 -1.29 15.33 -1.13
C LEU A 63 -0.84 16.41 -0.13
N LYS A 64 0.38 16.90 -0.32
CA LYS A 64 0.84 18.13 0.33
C LYS A 64 0.05 19.33 -0.20
N ASP A 65 -0.03 20.37 0.63
CA ASP A 65 -0.58 21.67 0.25
C ASP A 65 0.35 22.40 -0.73
#